data_AF-A0A2S4PLW2-F1
#
_entry.id   AF-A0A2S4PLW2-F1
#
_cell.length_a   1.000
_cell.length_b   1.000
_cell.length_c   1.000
_cell.angle_alpha   90.00
_cell.angle_beta   90.00
_cell.angle_gamma   90.00
#
_symmetry.space_group_name_H-M   'P 1'
#
loop_
_entity.id
_entity.type
_entity.pdbx_description
1 polymer ?
#
loop_
_entity_poly.entity_id
_entity_poly.type
_entity_poly.pdbx_seq_one_letter_code
_entity_poly.pdbx_strand_id
1 'polypeptide(L)'
;MTVHRFELPGSGVARDYLLEINPNWTNTSFDDVDNKIDARWLDMSSGLYIDITTLRYDDHAEREEGVKAVVMCKDGHRYSTRDIFPLADTTFEGVAAKVPSAFATVLAQEYGVSALETAVFAGHRFDVVRQEWMPLLASERDVRD
;
A
#
# COMPACT_ATOMS: atom_id res chain seq x y z
N MET A 1 22.09 -0.02 -3.52
CA MET A 1 21.67 -0.02 -2.10
C MET A 1 22.27 1.20 -1.44
N THR A 2 21.44 2.03 -0.80
CA THR A 2 21.86 3.28 -0.17
C THR A 2 21.35 3.28 1.27
N VAL A 3 22.23 3.53 2.23
CA VAL A 3 21.83 3.65 3.64
C VAL A 3 21.63 5.14 3.97
N HIS A 4 20.47 5.45 4.54
CA HIS A 4 20.10 6.77 5.01
C HIS A 4 19.97 6.78 6.52
N ARG A 5 20.81 7.57 7.19
CA ARG A 5 20.72 7.79 8.64
C ARG A 5 19.71 8.90 8.91
N PHE A 6 18.75 8.65 9.77
CA PHE A 6 17.73 9.61 10.16
C PHE A 6 17.67 9.73 11.69
N GLU A 7 17.73 10.97 12.17
CA GLU A 7 17.61 11.28 13.59
C GLU A 7 16.15 11.53 13.94
N LEU A 8 15.62 10.72 14.85
CA LEU A 8 14.24 10.84 15.33
C LEU A 8 14.11 12.15 16.10
N PRO A 9 13.28 13.11 15.62
CA PRO A 9 13.17 14.43 16.21
C PRO A 9 12.85 14.36 17.71
N GLY A 10 13.61 15.11 18.52
CA GLY A 10 13.39 15.21 19.97
C GLY A 10 13.82 13.99 20.80
N SER A 11 14.30 12.90 20.19
CA SER A 11 14.71 11.69 20.93
C SER A 11 16.22 11.54 21.12
N GLY A 12 17.03 12.19 20.29
CA GLY A 12 18.48 11.96 20.22
C GLY A 12 18.88 10.57 19.72
N VAL A 13 17.90 9.76 19.29
CA VAL A 13 18.11 8.44 18.70
C VAL A 13 18.18 8.57 17.19
N ALA A 14 19.21 7.98 16.60
CA ALA A 14 19.33 7.85 15.16
C ALA A 14 19.05 6.41 14.72
N ARG A 15 18.39 6.26 13.57
CA ARG A 15 18.16 4.97 12.92
C ARG A 15 18.74 4.98 11.51
N ASP A 16 19.23 3.83 11.09
CA ASP A 16 19.73 3.61 9.74
C ASP A 16 18.65 2.88 8.94
N TYR A 17 18.27 3.49 7.82
CA TYR A 17 17.26 2.98 6.90
C TYR A 17 17.93 2.62 5.57
N LEU A 18 17.76 1.40 5.11
CA LEU A 18 18.24 0.96 3.81
C LEU A 18 17.17 1.23 2.75
N LEU A 19 17.55 1.98 1.70
CA LEU A 19 16.81 2.02 0.44
C LEU A 19 17.39 0.97 -0.52
N GLU A 20 16.54 0.02 -0.88
CA GLU A 20 16.81 -1.01 -1.87
C GLU A 20 15.91 -0.79 -3.10
N ILE A 21 16.51 -0.81 -4.28
CA ILE A 21 15.79 -0.80 -5.56
C ILE A 21 15.87 -2.19 -6.14
N ASN A 22 14.72 -2.78 -6.47
CA ASN A 22 14.66 -4.09 -7.10
C ASN A 22 15.40 -4.05 -8.45
N PRO A 23 16.39 -4.91 -8.73
CA PRO A 23 17.12 -4.89 -10.00
C PRO A 23 16.22 -5.10 -11.24
N ASN A 24 15.05 -5.71 -11.06
CA ASN A 24 14.06 -5.94 -12.09
C ASN A 24 12.92 -4.91 -12.07
N TRP A 25 13.14 -3.70 -11.53
CA TRP A 25 12.12 -2.63 -11.48
C TRP A 25 11.61 -2.22 -12.86
N THR A 26 12.38 -2.43 -13.93
CA THR A 26 11.97 -2.19 -15.32
C THR A 26 11.19 -3.34 -15.94
N ASN A 27 11.06 -4.50 -15.27
CA ASN A 27 10.31 -5.62 -15.82
C ASN A 27 8.81 -5.27 -15.87
N THR A 28 8.25 -5.27 -17.09
CA THR A 28 6.84 -4.99 -17.33
C THR A 28 6.01 -6.24 -17.59
N SER A 29 6.62 -7.42 -17.63
CA SER A 29 5.90 -8.68 -17.84
C SER A 29 5.05 -9.04 -16.61
N PHE A 30 3.89 -9.64 -16.86
CA PHE A 30 3.03 -10.24 -15.84
C PHE A 30 3.34 -11.71 -15.58
N ASP A 31 4.24 -12.32 -16.37
CA ASP A 31 4.62 -13.72 -16.20
C ASP A 31 5.44 -13.94 -14.91
N ASP A 32 6.11 -12.87 -14.44
CA ASP A 32 6.93 -12.85 -13.23
C ASP A 32 6.07 -12.53 -12.00
N VAL A 33 5.30 -13.51 -11.57
CA VAL A 33 4.30 -13.38 -10.48
C VAL A 33 4.90 -13.08 -9.11
N ASP A 34 6.20 -13.35 -8.90
CA ASP A 34 6.89 -13.14 -7.63
C ASP A 34 7.48 -11.72 -7.51
N ASN A 35 7.61 -11.00 -8.62
CA ASN A 35 8.31 -9.72 -8.71
C ASN A 35 7.35 -8.54 -8.68
N LYS A 36 6.72 -8.28 -7.53
CA LYS A 36 5.66 -7.26 -7.40
C LYS A 36 6.13 -5.91 -6.84
N ILE A 37 7.31 -5.88 -6.21
CA ILE A 37 7.83 -4.72 -5.48
C ILE A 37 8.98 -4.08 -6.27
N ASP A 38 8.95 -2.76 -6.45
CA ASP A 38 9.97 -2.03 -7.21
C ASP A 38 11.08 -1.47 -6.33
N ALA A 39 10.77 -1.14 -5.08
CA ALA A 39 11.74 -0.69 -4.09
C ALA A 39 11.24 -0.94 -2.66
N ARG A 40 12.14 -0.85 -1.69
CA ARG A 40 11.83 -0.99 -0.27
C ARG A 40 12.65 -0.03 0.57
N TRP A 41 12.02 0.55 1.58
CA TRP A 41 12.71 1.09 2.75
C TRP A 41 12.71 0.07 3.87
N LEU A 42 13.86 -0.17 4.49
CA LEU A 42 14.03 -1.11 5.60
C LEU A 42 14.67 -0.39 6.79
N ASP A 43 14.02 -0.41 7.95
CA ASP A 43 14.67 -0.09 9.22
C ASP A 43 15.63 -1.22 9.58
N MET A 44 16.93 -0.95 9.52
CA MET A 44 17.96 -1.96 9.73
C MET A 44 18.03 -2.45 11.19
N SER A 45 17.43 -1.72 12.14
CA SER A 45 17.43 -2.10 13.55
C SER A 45 16.29 -3.04 13.93
N SER A 46 15.11 -2.87 13.32
CA SER A 46 13.90 -3.64 13.64
C SER A 46 13.53 -4.67 12.58
N GLY A 47 14.01 -4.50 11.34
CA GLY A 47 13.60 -5.28 10.18
C GLY A 47 12.23 -4.87 9.62
N LEU A 48 11.57 -3.85 10.19
CA LEU A 48 10.34 -3.29 9.63
C LEU A 48 10.62 -2.59 8.30
N TYR A 49 9.65 -2.64 7.39
CA TYR A 49 9.84 -2.12 6.04
C TYR A 49 8.58 -1.49 5.45
N ILE A 50 8.80 -0.67 4.42
CA ILE A 50 7.77 -0.12 3.54
C ILE A 50 8.12 -0.56 2.12
N ASP A 51 7.20 -1.28 1.48
CA ASP A 51 7.30 -1.62 0.07
C ASP A 51 6.79 -0.49 -0.82
N ILE A 52 7.46 -0.32 -1.95
CA ILE A 52 7.12 0.65 -2.98
C ILE A 52 6.87 -0.11 -4.27
N THR A 53 5.65 0.00 -4.78
CA THR A 53 5.28 -0.45 -6.13
C THR A 53 4.89 0.76 -6.95
N THR A 54 5.46 0.90 -8.13
CA THR A 54 5.24 2.05 -9.00
C THR A 54 4.00 1.85 -9.88
N LEU A 55 3.30 2.96 -10.14
CA LEU A 55 2.26 3.03 -11.17
C LEU A 55 2.88 3.55 -12.47
N ARG A 56 2.49 2.94 -13.59
CA ARG A 56 2.89 3.34 -14.95
C ARG A 56 1.68 3.34 -15.88
N TYR A 57 1.74 4.09 -16.97
CA TYR A 57 0.69 4.01 -18.00
C TYR A 57 0.68 2.62 -18.64
N ASP A 58 -0.52 2.08 -18.87
CA ASP A 58 -0.70 0.81 -19.58
C ASP A 58 -0.79 1.08 -21.09
N ASP A 59 0.37 1.23 -21.73
CA ASP A 59 0.47 1.45 -23.18
C ASP A 59 -0.15 0.30 -23.99
N HIS A 60 -0.15 -0.93 -23.45
CA HIS A 60 -0.72 -2.09 -24.10
C HIS A 60 -2.25 -1.98 -24.13
N ALA A 61 -2.88 -1.66 -23.00
CA ALA A 61 -4.32 -1.43 -22.94
C ALA A 61 -4.76 -0.29 -23.87
N GLU A 62 -3.97 0.79 -23.99
CA GLU A 62 -4.29 1.85 -24.94
C GLU A 62 -4.21 1.39 -26.40
N ARG A 63 -3.15 0.65 -26.78
CA ARG A 63 -2.91 0.25 -28.18
C ARG A 63 -3.79 -0.89 -28.65
N GLU A 64 -3.95 -1.92 -27.83
CA GLU A 64 -4.61 -3.18 -28.22
C GLU A 64 -6.08 -3.21 -27.80
N GLU A 65 -6.42 -2.61 -26.66
CA GLU A 65 -7.78 -2.62 -26.10
C GLU A 65 -8.51 -1.28 -26.31
N GLY A 66 -7.80 -0.23 -26.77
CA GLY A 66 -8.35 1.12 -26.95
C GLY A 66 -8.68 1.83 -25.63
N VAL A 67 -8.23 1.31 -24.49
CA VAL A 67 -8.55 1.83 -23.16
C VAL A 67 -7.53 2.90 -22.79
N LYS A 68 -7.96 4.15 -22.81
CA LYS A 68 -7.12 5.31 -22.48
C LYS A 68 -7.12 5.60 -20.99
N ALA A 69 -6.07 6.30 -20.55
CA ALA A 69 -5.99 6.86 -19.21
C ALA A 69 -6.08 5.78 -18.11
N VAL A 70 -5.41 4.65 -18.34
CA VAL A 70 -5.23 3.58 -17.37
C VAL A 70 -3.78 3.59 -16.90
N VAL A 71 -3.62 3.50 -15.59
CA VAL A 71 -2.34 3.19 -14.96
C VAL A 71 -2.40 1.79 -14.40
N MET A 72 -1.26 1.13 -14.38
CA MET A 72 -1.11 -0.24 -13.93
C MET A 72 0.06 -0.35 -12.96
N CYS A 73 -0.06 -1.27 -12.02
CA CYS A 73 1.04 -1.67 -11.15
C CYS A 73 1.68 -2.97 -11.68
N LYS A 74 2.75 -3.41 -11.01
CA LYS A 74 3.47 -4.62 -11.38
C LYS A 74 2.71 -5.92 -11.08
N ASP A 75 1.75 -5.86 -10.16
CA ASP A 75 0.89 -7.00 -9.82
C ASP A 75 -0.29 -7.19 -10.79
N GLY A 76 -0.28 -6.50 -11.94
CA GLY A 76 -1.34 -6.64 -12.94
C GLY A 76 -2.61 -5.83 -12.67
N HIS A 77 -2.74 -5.20 -11.51
CA HIS A 77 -3.88 -4.35 -11.23
C HIS A 77 -3.85 -3.07 -12.08
N ARG A 78 -5.02 -2.74 -12.63
CA ARG A 78 -5.27 -1.61 -13.52
C ARG A 78 -6.24 -0.66 -12.85
N TYR A 79 -5.94 0.63 -12.91
CA TYR A 79 -6.76 1.69 -12.33
C TYR A 79 -6.96 2.80 -13.36
N SER A 80 -8.16 3.39 -13.37
CA SER A 80 -8.40 4.64 -14.11
C SER A 80 -7.58 5.76 -13.48
N THR A 81 -6.92 6.58 -14.30
CA THR A 81 -6.19 7.75 -13.77
C THR A 81 -7.10 8.74 -13.07
N ARG A 82 -8.41 8.74 -13.37
CA ARG A 82 -9.40 9.61 -12.71
C ARG A 82 -9.70 9.19 -11.27
N ASP A 83 -9.52 7.89 -10.97
CA ASP A 83 -9.75 7.34 -9.64
C ASP A 83 -8.53 7.54 -8.74
N ILE A 84 -7.35 7.74 -9.36
CA ILE A 84 -6.08 8.00 -8.67
C ILE A 84 -5.81 9.50 -8.52
N PHE A 85 -5.92 10.27 -9.60
CA PHE A 85 -5.46 11.66 -9.66
C PHE A 85 -6.61 12.68 -9.78
N PRO A 86 -6.45 13.91 -9.22
CA PRO A 86 -5.35 14.32 -8.34
C PRO A 86 -5.42 13.58 -7.00
N LEU A 87 -4.28 13.39 -6.34
CA LEU A 87 -4.28 12.72 -5.03
C LEU A 87 -4.98 13.60 -3.99
N ALA A 88 -5.75 12.96 -3.11
CA ALA A 88 -6.37 13.60 -1.96
C ALA A 88 -5.40 13.62 -0.77
N ASP A 89 -5.36 14.74 -0.05
CA ASP A 89 -4.60 14.84 1.20
C ASP A 89 -5.30 14.09 2.33
N THR A 90 -4.51 13.42 3.16
CA THR A 90 -5.00 12.71 4.35
C THR A 90 -3.94 12.75 5.45
N THR A 91 -4.25 12.17 6.60
CA THR A 91 -3.30 11.89 7.66
C THR A 91 -3.24 10.38 7.88
N PHE A 92 -2.04 9.83 7.96
CA PHE A 92 -1.80 8.43 8.27
C PHE A 92 -0.77 8.36 9.40
N GLU A 93 -1.15 7.73 10.53
CA GLU A 93 -0.32 7.66 11.75
C GLU A 93 0.21 9.03 12.21
N GLY A 94 -0.62 10.08 12.09
CA GLY A 94 -0.26 11.45 12.47
C GLY A 94 0.65 12.17 11.47
N VAL A 95 1.03 11.53 10.36
CA VAL A 95 1.84 12.12 9.30
C VAL A 95 0.97 12.50 8.10
N ALA A 96 1.22 13.67 7.51
CA ALA A 96 0.54 14.09 6.29
C ALA A 96 0.87 13.12 5.15
N ALA A 97 -0.18 12.60 4.49
CA ALA A 97 -0.07 11.59 3.45
C ALA A 97 -1.00 11.91 2.28
N LYS A 98 -0.87 11.13 1.20
CA LYS A 98 -1.69 11.26 -0.01
C LYS A 98 -2.29 9.91 -0.37
N VAL A 99 -3.54 9.92 -0.81
CA VAL A 99 -4.28 8.74 -1.26
C VAL A 99 -4.96 9.01 -2.60
N PRO A 100 -5.39 7.96 -3.34
CA PRO A 100 -6.24 8.12 -4.52
C PRO A 100 -7.46 9.01 -4.24
N SER A 101 -7.85 9.88 -5.19
CA SER A 101 -9.04 10.72 -5.07
C SER A 101 -10.30 9.91 -4.80
N ALA A 102 -10.45 8.77 -5.48
CA ALA A 102 -11.57 7.85 -5.33
C ALA A 102 -11.19 6.60 -4.53
N PHE A 103 -10.47 6.76 -3.40
CA PHE A 103 -9.94 5.64 -2.61
C PHE A 103 -10.97 4.57 -2.27
N ALA A 104 -12.23 4.92 -1.97
CA ALA A 104 -13.27 3.93 -1.67
C ALA A 104 -13.59 3.05 -2.89
N THR A 105 -13.63 3.64 -4.10
CA THR A 105 -13.81 2.89 -5.35
C THR A 105 -12.63 1.97 -5.61
N VAL A 106 -11.41 2.47 -5.46
CA VAL A 106 -10.18 1.68 -5.65
C VAL A 106 -10.16 0.49 -4.69
N LEU A 107 -10.42 0.73 -3.40
CA LEU A 107 -10.46 -0.32 -2.38
C LEU A 107 -11.59 -1.34 -2.64
N ALA A 108 -12.76 -0.90 -3.08
CA ALA A 108 -13.87 -1.80 -3.40
C ALA A 108 -13.61 -2.65 -4.64
N GLN A 109 -12.91 -2.12 -5.65
CA GLN A 109 -12.49 -2.89 -6.83
C GLN A 109 -11.47 -3.98 -6.46
N GLU A 110 -10.57 -3.67 -5.53
CA GLU A 110 -9.48 -4.55 -5.12
C GLU A 110 -9.93 -5.64 -4.13
N TYR A 111 -10.68 -5.25 -3.10
CA TYR A 111 -10.98 -6.09 -1.93
C TYR A 111 -12.47 -6.38 -1.76
N GLY A 112 -13.32 -5.83 -2.64
CA GLY A 112 -14.77 -5.92 -2.54
C GLY A 112 -15.37 -4.87 -1.60
N VAL A 113 -16.67 -4.61 -1.76
CA VAL A 113 -17.40 -3.58 -0.99
C VAL A 113 -17.40 -3.87 0.52
N SER A 114 -17.43 -5.15 0.92
CA SER A 114 -17.39 -5.56 2.32
C SER A 114 -16.11 -5.12 3.03
N ALA A 115 -15.00 -4.92 2.32
CA ALA A 115 -13.75 -4.45 2.91
C ALA A 115 -13.87 -3.01 3.47
N LEU A 116 -14.83 -2.23 2.98
CA LEU A 116 -15.08 -0.87 3.47
C LEU A 116 -15.92 -0.84 4.77
N GLU A 117 -16.62 -1.93 5.07
CA GLU A 117 -17.59 -2.00 6.18
C GLU A 117 -17.12 -2.94 7.30
N THR A 118 -16.28 -3.91 6.96
CA THR A 118 -15.87 -4.97 7.88
C THR A 118 -14.87 -4.44 8.91
N ALA A 119 -15.36 -4.17 10.11
CA ALA A 119 -14.54 -3.76 11.25
C ALA A 119 -13.96 -4.95 12.04
N VAL A 120 -14.10 -6.19 11.56
CA VAL A 120 -13.57 -7.39 12.22
C VAL A 120 -12.84 -8.25 11.20
N PHE A 121 -11.54 -8.47 11.39
CA PHE A 121 -10.72 -9.21 10.45
C PHE A 121 -9.62 -9.97 11.20
N ALA A 122 -9.39 -11.23 10.82
CA ALA A 122 -8.32 -12.07 11.37
C ALA A 122 -8.22 -12.07 12.91
N GLY A 123 -9.35 -12.18 13.62
CA GLY A 123 -9.38 -12.19 15.09
C GLY A 123 -9.13 -10.81 15.75
N HIS A 124 -9.18 -9.73 14.98
CA HIS A 124 -9.04 -8.36 15.45
C HIS A 124 -10.30 -7.56 15.12
N ARG A 125 -10.56 -6.51 15.90
CA ARG A 125 -11.58 -5.49 15.65
C ARG A 125 -10.92 -4.13 15.47
N PHE A 126 -11.32 -3.39 14.44
CA PHE A 126 -10.85 -2.04 14.24
C PHE A 126 -11.50 -1.08 15.25
N ASP A 127 -10.68 -0.40 16.04
CA ASP A 127 -11.09 0.67 16.95
C ASP A 127 -11.04 2.01 16.19
N VAL A 128 -12.22 2.55 15.87
CA VAL A 128 -12.35 3.79 15.09
C VAL A 128 -11.82 5.03 15.80
N VAL A 129 -11.75 5.01 17.13
CA VAL A 129 -11.26 6.16 17.93
C VAL A 129 -9.74 6.16 17.97
N ARG A 130 -9.14 4.99 18.16
CA ARG A 130 -7.67 4.83 18.15
C ARG A 130 -7.08 4.76 16.74
N GLN A 131 -7.90 4.41 15.76
CA GLN A 131 -7.48 4.05 14.40
C GLN A 131 -6.52 2.86 14.36
N GLU A 132 -6.78 1.84 15.17
CA GLU A 132 -5.92 0.67 15.36
C GLU A 132 -6.71 -0.65 15.32
N TRP A 133 -6.08 -1.73 14.87
CA TRP A 133 -6.64 -3.08 14.96
C TRP A 133 -6.33 -3.70 16.32
N MET A 134 -7.37 -3.92 17.13
CA MET A 134 -7.25 -4.47 18.48
C MET A 134 -7.59 -5.96 18.48
N PRO A 135 -6.81 -6.82 19.17
CA PRO A 135 -7.14 -8.24 19.26
C PRO A 135 -8.49 -8.42 19.98
N LEU A 136 -9.34 -9.30 19.44
CA LEU A 136 -10.60 -9.67 20.09
C LEU A 136 -10.31 -10.33 21.44
N LEU A 137 -11.14 -10.05 22.44
CA LEU A 137 -11.09 -10.78 23.71
C LEU A 137 -11.45 -12.24 23.48
N ALA A 138 -10.97 -13.15 24.34
CA ALA A 138 -11.26 -14.58 24.21
C ALA A 138 -12.76 -14.87 24.15
N SER A 139 -13.58 -14.11 24.90
CA SER A 139 -15.05 -14.22 24.91
C SER A 139 -15.73 -13.78 23.61
N GLU A 140 -15.05 -13.01 22.75
CA GLU A 140 -15.57 -12.52 21.48
C GLU A 140 -15.19 -13.42 20.29
N ARG A 141 -14.24 -14.35 20.49
CA ARG A 141 -13.77 -15.28 19.45
C ARG A 141 -14.72 -16.46 19.26
N ASP A 142 -15.32 -16.96 20.34
CA ASP A 142 -16.19 -18.16 20.33
C ASP A 142 -17.60 -17.94 19.77
N VAL A 143 -17.97 -16.70 19.42
CA VAL A 143 -19.36 -16.37 19.05
C VAL A 143 -19.64 -16.61 17.55
N ARG A 144 -18.62 -16.92 16.73
CA ARG A 144 -18.77 -16.89 15.25
C ARG A 144 -17.91 -17.92 14.49
N ASP A 145 -17.89 -19.16 14.95
CA ASP A 145 -17.65 -20.32 14.06
C ASP A 145 -18.97 -20.80 13.44
#